data_AF-C5M508-F1
#
_entry.id   AF-C5M508-F1
#
_cell.length_a   1.000
_cell.length_b   1.000
_cell.length_c   1.000
_cell.angle_alpha   90.00
_cell.angle_beta   90.00
_cell.angle_gamma   90.00
#
_symmetry.space_group_name_H-M   'P 1'
#
loop_
_entity.id
_entity.type
_entity.pdbx_description
1 polymer ?
#
loop_
_entity_poly.entity_id
_entity_poly.type
_entity_poly.pdbx_seq_one_letter_code
_entity_poly.pdbx_strand_id
1 'polypeptide(L)'
;MFSYIFQTLTSISSANIAETSWRVQVSGVMGSTSLACWIVLLMPQLIEQWRLKSAEGIAIGFISIWFLGDVFNLIGALWAGLLPEVIFLAVWFCIADFLMIFSYFYYTKVYPKRHAHHHHHHNHKKNKKRLSQGQSGEDEESPLLTTSRSRRSSTLTDIALEPEYHSVFIKYVLPILFVIGCGVLGFFISGPSSSSNDDGQLPGDSGDDKIKFGPQVMGYLSAFLYLGARIPQIIQNHKRKSVHGLSLLFFLFSSLGNLTYAGQILFFRSDSQYIMLNMSWLLGSLGTIFEDSVIILQFYIYREHANDSPLEITP
;
A
#
# COMPACT_ATOMS: atom_id res chain seq x y z
N MET A 1 -26.89 -43.86 34.89
CA MET A 1 -26.68 -43.75 33.43
C MET A 1 -26.94 -42.33 32.91
N PHE A 2 -28.06 -41.68 33.26
CA PHE A 2 -28.34 -40.29 32.88
C PHE A 2 -27.35 -39.23 33.41
N SER A 3 -26.87 -39.38 34.65
CA SER A 3 -25.88 -38.44 35.23
C SER A 3 -24.51 -38.52 34.53
N TYR A 4 -24.09 -39.72 34.14
CA TYR A 4 -22.84 -39.94 33.39
C TYR A 4 -22.93 -39.36 31.97
N ILE A 5 -24.05 -39.57 31.26
CA ILE A 5 -24.26 -39.00 29.92
C ILE A 5 -24.33 -37.47 29.98
N PHE A 6 -24.95 -36.90 31.03
CA PHE A 6 -24.99 -35.44 31.24
C PHE A 6 -23.61 -34.86 31.59
N GLN A 7 -22.81 -35.56 32.41
CA GLN A 7 -21.41 -35.18 32.69
C GLN A 7 -20.49 -35.33 31.48
N THR A 8 -20.69 -36.38 30.66
CA THR A 8 -19.92 -36.55 29.42
C THR A 8 -20.30 -35.49 28.40
N LEU A 9 -21.59 -35.16 28.24
CA LEU A 9 -22.07 -34.07 27.36
C LEU A 9 -21.64 -32.68 27.85
N THR A 10 -21.64 -32.42 29.16
CA THR A 10 -21.10 -31.17 29.71
C THR A 10 -19.58 -31.10 29.61
N SER A 11 -18.85 -32.20 29.78
CA SER A 11 -17.40 -32.23 29.58
C SER A 11 -16.99 -32.09 28.11
N ILE A 12 -17.77 -32.62 27.16
CA ILE A 12 -17.57 -32.43 25.72
C ILE A 12 -17.91 -30.98 25.33
N SER A 13 -18.91 -30.37 25.97
CA SER A 13 -19.21 -28.95 25.80
C SER A 13 -18.09 -28.06 26.35
N SER A 14 -17.58 -28.35 27.56
CA SER A 14 -16.48 -27.60 28.18
C SER A 14 -15.13 -27.81 27.47
N ALA A 15 -14.88 -28.97 26.86
CA ALA A 15 -13.67 -29.22 26.07
C ALA A 15 -13.68 -28.44 24.74
N ASN A 16 -14.84 -28.31 24.08
CA ASN A 16 -15.00 -27.46 22.89
C ASN A 16 -15.02 -25.95 23.19
N ILE A 17 -15.26 -25.56 24.45
CA ILE A 17 -15.20 -24.16 24.92
C ILE A 17 -13.77 -23.76 25.32
N ALA A 18 -12.89 -24.73 25.64
CA ALA A 18 -11.51 -24.45 26.05
C ALA A 18 -10.52 -24.38 24.87
N GLU A 19 -10.68 -25.17 23.80
CA GLU A 19 -9.80 -25.12 22.61
C GLU A 19 -10.03 -23.87 21.73
N THR A 20 -11.09 -23.09 21.98
CA THR A 20 -11.56 -22.01 21.11
C THR A 20 -11.16 -20.59 21.54
N SER A 21 -10.61 -20.39 22.75
CA SER A 21 -10.34 -19.02 23.25
C SER A 21 -9.18 -18.31 22.54
N TRP A 22 -8.01 -18.93 22.41
CA TRP A 22 -6.84 -18.26 21.82
C TRP A 22 -6.97 -18.11 20.29
N ARG A 23 -7.58 -19.10 19.63
CA ARG A 23 -7.84 -19.10 18.18
C ARG A 23 -8.75 -17.93 17.78
N VAL A 24 -9.82 -17.71 18.54
CA VAL A 24 -10.74 -16.58 18.34
C VAL A 24 -10.06 -15.25 18.65
N GLN A 25 -9.24 -15.16 19.71
CA GLN A 25 -8.48 -13.94 20.00
C GLN A 25 -7.48 -13.58 18.88
N VAL A 26 -6.73 -14.57 18.37
CA VAL A 26 -5.82 -14.37 17.24
C VAL A 26 -6.59 -13.95 16.00
N SER A 27 -7.72 -14.61 15.72
CA SER A 27 -8.61 -14.21 14.63
C SER A 27 -9.07 -12.76 14.75
N GLY A 28 -9.53 -12.35 15.94
CA GLY A 28 -9.99 -10.98 16.19
C GLY A 28 -8.90 -9.94 16.00
N VAL A 29 -7.68 -10.20 16.47
CA VAL A 29 -6.52 -9.32 16.23
C VAL A 29 -6.17 -9.25 14.75
N MET A 30 -6.22 -10.37 14.03
CA MET A 30 -5.95 -10.39 12.59
C MET A 30 -7.02 -9.62 11.80
N GLY A 31 -8.29 -9.73 12.20
CA GLY A 31 -9.40 -8.97 11.63
C GLY A 31 -9.27 -7.47 11.85
N SER A 32 -8.97 -7.05 13.08
CA SER A 32 -8.79 -5.64 13.40
C SER A 32 -7.55 -5.04 12.73
N THR A 33 -6.44 -5.79 12.62
CA THR A 33 -5.26 -5.36 11.84
C THR A 33 -5.58 -5.26 10.36
N SER A 34 -6.35 -6.20 9.79
CA SER A 34 -6.82 -6.10 8.40
C SER A 34 -7.58 -4.81 8.18
N LEU A 35 -8.59 -4.53 9.02
CA LEU A 35 -9.40 -3.31 8.96
C LEU A 35 -8.56 -2.04 9.04
N ALA A 36 -7.65 -1.95 10.01
CA ALA A 36 -6.75 -0.82 10.17
C ALA A 36 -5.88 -0.60 8.91
N CYS A 37 -5.43 -1.68 8.30
CA CYS A 37 -4.63 -1.64 7.08
C CYS A 37 -5.43 -1.11 5.89
N TRP A 38 -6.67 -1.58 5.70
CA TRP A 38 -7.57 -1.16 4.64
C TRP A 38 -7.90 0.33 4.69
N ILE A 39 -8.09 0.90 5.88
CA ILE A 39 -8.36 2.33 6.06
C ILE A 39 -7.21 3.19 5.50
N VAL A 40 -5.95 2.79 5.76
CA VAL A 40 -4.77 3.57 5.37
C VAL A 40 -4.13 3.13 4.05
N LEU A 41 -4.66 2.07 3.43
CA LEU A 41 -4.04 1.37 2.29
C LEU A 41 -3.58 2.32 1.18
N LEU A 42 -4.42 3.27 0.79
CA LEU A 42 -4.19 4.16 -0.35
C LEU A 42 -3.24 5.34 -0.04
N MET A 43 -3.02 5.65 1.23
CA MET A 43 -2.24 6.82 1.65
C MET A 43 -0.79 6.80 1.13
N PRO A 44 -0.03 5.69 1.21
CA PRO A 44 1.34 5.66 0.72
C PRO A 44 1.48 6.00 -0.76
N GLN A 45 0.52 5.59 -1.60
CA GLN A 45 0.56 5.85 -3.03
C GLN A 45 0.22 7.30 -3.34
N LEU A 46 -0.77 7.87 -2.65
CA LEU A 46 -1.13 9.29 -2.78
C LEU A 46 0.02 10.20 -2.32
N ILE A 47 0.71 9.82 -1.23
CA ILE A 47 1.91 10.51 -0.74
C ILE A 47 3.03 10.44 -1.79
N GLU A 48 3.26 9.28 -2.41
CA GLU A 48 4.32 9.13 -3.40
C GLU A 48 4.07 10.01 -4.64
N GLN A 49 2.83 10.03 -5.15
CA GLN A 49 2.44 10.94 -6.23
C GLN A 49 2.62 12.41 -5.84
N TRP A 50 2.25 12.77 -4.61
CA TRP A 50 2.41 14.13 -4.11
C TRP A 50 3.89 14.51 -3.94
N ARG A 51 4.75 13.59 -3.51
CA ARG A 51 6.20 13.84 -3.37
C ARG A 51 6.89 13.97 -4.71
N LEU A 52 6.60 13.07 -5.65
CA LEU A 52 7.21 13.05 -6.98
C LEU A 52 6.59 14.08 -7.93
N LYS A 53 5.44 14.66 -7.58
CA LYS A 53 4.64 15.54 -8.47
C LYS A 53 4.40 14.89 -9.85
N SER A 54 4.27 13.57 -9.86
CA SER A 54 4.14 12.75 -11.06
C SER A 54 3.28 11.53 -10.74
N ALA A 55 2.49 11.12 -11.72
CA ALA A 55 1.71 9.89 -11.66
C ALA A 55 2.15 8.87 -12.73
N GLU A 56 3.32 9.09 -13.34
CA GLU A 56 3.80 8.26 -14.45
C GLU A 56 4.03 6.81 -14.02
N GLY A 57 4.36 6.54 -12.75
CA GLY A 57 4.61 5.18 -12.25
C GLY A 57 3.39 4.27 -12.19
N ILE A 58 2.20 4.85 -12.05
CA ILE A 58 0.96 4.09 -11.85
C ILE A 58 0.33 3.79 -13.20
N ALA A 59 -0.11 2.56 -13.39
CA ALA A 59 -0.93 2.18 -14.53
C ALA A 59 -2.34 2.74 -14.36
N ILE A 60 -2.78 3.54 -15.34
CA ILE A 60 -4.16 4.04 -15.37
C ILE A 60 -5.18 2.89 -15.33
N GLY A 61 -4.85 1.75 -15.96
CA GLY A 61 -5.68 0.55 -15.91
C GLY A 61 -5.82 -0.03 -14.51
N PHE A 62 -4.77 0.00 -13.69
CA PHE A 62 -4.82 -0.47 -12.30
C PHE A 62 -5.83 0.34 -11.49
N ILE A 63 -5.69 1.67 -11.47
CA ILE A 63 -6.60 2.54 -10.69
C ILE A 63 -8.02 2.59 -11.26
N SER A 64 -8.20 2.47 -12.58
CA SER A 64 -9.54 2.53 -13.18
C SER A 64 -10.35 1.25 -12.93
N ILE A 65 -9.72 0.09 -13.09
CA ILE A 65 -10.38 -1.21 -12.83
C ILE A 65 -10.67 -1.35 -11.33
N TRP A 66 -9.74 -0.89 -10.49
CA TRP A 66 -9.92 -0.95 -9.05
C TRP A 66 -11.09 -0.07 -8.58
N PHE A 67 -11.15 1.18 -9.04
CA PHE A 67 -12.28 2.08 -8.76
C PHE A 67 -13.61 1.51 -9.22
N LEU A 68 -13.64 0.89 -10.40
CA LEU A 68 -14.85 0.22 -10.88
C LEU A 68 -15.28 -0.93 -9.96
N GLY A 69 -14.32 -1.69 -9.45
CA GLY A 69 -14.56 -2.73 -8.43
C GLY A 69 -15.18 -2.14 -7.16
N ASP A 70 -14.64 -1.02 -6.66
CA ASP A 70 -15.15 -0.36 -5.45
C ASP A 70 -16.55 0.22 -5.64
N VAL A 71 -16.87 0.75 -6.81
CA VAL A 71 -18.22 1.19 -7.16
C VAL A 71 -19.20 0.01 -7.14
N PHE A 72 -18.84 -1.13 -7.75
CA PHE A 72 -19.70 -2.32 -7.70
C PHE A 72 -19.84 -2.87 -6.29
N ASN A 73 -18.77 -2.84 -5.49
CA ASN A 73 -18.79 -3.26 -4.11
C ASN A 73 -19.73 -2.38 -3.27
N LEU A 74 -19.68 -1.05 -3.44
CA LEU A 74 -20.60 -0.12 -2.78
C LEU A 74 -22.05 -0.33 -3.19
N ILE A 75 -22.32 -0.51 -4.49
CA ILE A 75 -23.67 -0.81 -4.99
C ILE A 75 -24.18 -2.13 -4.39
N GLY A 76 -23.34 -3.16 -4.36
CA GLY A 76 -23.66 -4.45 -3.76
C GLY A 76 -24.00 -4.33 -2.27
N ALA A 77 -23.18 -3.59 -1.51
CA ALA A 77 -23.37 -3.37 -0.09
C ALA A 77 -24.67 -2.60 0.22
N LEU A 78 -24.95 -1.52 -0.51
CA LEU A 78 -26.20 -0.75 -0.38
C LEU A 78 -27.43 -1.58 -0.75
N TRP A 79 -27.33 -2.40 -1.80
CA TRP A 79 -28.45 -3.23 -2.26
C TRP A 79 -28.73 -4.41 -1.31
N ALA A 80 -27.70 -4.99 -0.72
CA ALA A 80 -27.84 -6.02 0.31
C ALA A 80 -28.34 -5.45 1.64
N GLY A 81 -28.22 -4.14 1.89
CA GLY A 81 -28.54 -3.54 3.18
C GLY A 81 -27.57 -4.01 4.27
N LEU A 82 -26.27 -4.10 3.93
CA LEU A 82 -25.23 -4.51 4.88
C LEU A 82 -25.10 -3.53 6.04
N LEU A 83 -24.36 -3.94 7.07
CA LEU A 83 -24.11 -3.13 8.25
C LEU A 83 -23.51 -1.75 7.87
N PRO A 84 -23.87 -0.67 8.59
CA PRO A 84 -23.38 0.69 8.30
C PRO A 84 -21.85 0.80 8.19
N GLU A 85 -21.12 0.00 8.94
CA GLU A 85 -19.66 -0.07 8.98
C GLU A 85 -19.09 -0.55 7.63
N VAL A 86 -19.72 -1.55 7.01
CA VAL A 86 -19.34 -2.09 5.70
C VAL A 86 -19.63 -1.07 4.61
N ILE A 87 -20.79 -0.42 4.68
CA ILE A 87 -21.16 0.66 3.75
C ILE A 87 -20.19 1.83 3.88
N PHE A 88 -19.82 2.21 5.11
CA PHE A 88 -18.84 3.26 5.38
C PHE A 88 -17.48 2.96 4.73
N LEU A 89 -16.97 1.74 4.87
CA LEU A 89 -15.72 1.32 4.22
C LEU A 89 -15.83 1.36 2.68
N ALA A 90 -16.94 0.88 2.12
CA ALA A 90 -17.14 0.91 0.68
C ALA A 90 -17.19 2.35 0.12
N VAL A 91 -17.83 3.27 0.84
CA VAL A 91 -17.81 4.71 0.52
C VAL A 91 -16.40 5.28 0.64
N TRP A 92 -15.68 4.95 1.73
CA TRP A 92 -14.31 5.39 1.95
C TRP A 92 -13.39 4.99 0.80
N PHE A 93 -13.46 3.74 0.35
CA PHE A 93 -12.68 3.27 -0.80
C PHE A 93 -13.01 4.02 -2.08
N CYS A 94 -14.29 4.24 -2.38
CA CYS A 94 -14.69 5.03 -3.56
C CYS A 94 -14.12 6.46 -3.52
N ILE A 95 -14.10 7.10 -2.35
CA ILE A 95 -13.53 8.45 -2.18
C ILE A 95 -12.01 8.41 -2.38
N ALA A 96 -11.33 7.44 -1.77
CA ALA A 96 -9.89 7.34 -1.84
C ALA A 96 -9.42 7.03 -3.28
N ASP A 97 -10.12 6.17 -4.01
CA ASP A 97 -9.88 5.88 -5.41
C ASP A 97 -10.16 7.09 -6.32
N PHE A 98 -11.23 7.83 -6.04
CA PHE A 98 -11.48 9.10 -6.73
C PHE A 98 -10.33 10.09 -6.53
N LEU A 99 -9.80 10.22 -5.31
CA LEU A 99 -8.64 11.08 -5.03
C LEU A 99 -7.38 10.60 -5.77
N MET A 100 -7.18 9.30 -5.88
CA MET A 100 -6.10 8.68 -6.64
C MET A 100 -6.19 8.93 -8.15
N ILE A 101 -7.39 8.84 -8.72
CA ILE A 101 -7.63 9.13 -10.13
C ILE A 101 -7.48 10.63 -10.39
N PHE A 102 -8.03 11.47 -9.50
CA PHE A 102 -7.89 12.92 -9.58
C PHE A 102 -6.43 13.35 -9.53
N SER A 103 -5.65 12.83 -8.58
CA SER A 103 -4.21 13.12 -8.48
C SER A 103 -3.46 12.67 -9.73
N TYR A 104 -3.83 11.53 -10.31
CA TYR A 104 -3.27 11.03 -11.57
C TYR A 104 -3.48 12.04 -12.71
N PHE A 105 -4.71 12.49 -12.93
CA PHE A 105 -5.02 13.45 -13.98
C PHE A 105 -4.36 14.81 -13.73
N TYR A 106 -4.38 15.28 -12.48
CA TYR A 106 -3.76 16.55 -12.10
C TYR A 106 -2.26 16.57 -12.43
N TYR A 107 -1.50 15.56 -12.00
CA TYR A 107 -0.06 15.51 -12.25
C TYR A 107 0.31 15.16 -13.70
N THR A 108 -0.59 14.50 -14.44
CA THR A 108 -0.32 14.14 -15.85
C THR A 108 -0.65 15.26 -16.82
N LYS A 109 -1.71 16.04 -16.56
CA LYS A 109 -2.27 16.99 -17.54
C LYS A 109 -2.19 18.46 -17.12
N VAL A 110 -2.31 18.75 -15.82
CA VAL A 110 -2.45 20.13 -15.32
C VAL A 110 -1.14 20.65 -14.75
N TYR A 111 -0.41 19.81 -14.01
CA TYR A 111 0.81 20.23 -13.36
C TYR A 111 1.89 20.55 -14.42
N PRO A 112 2.41 21.78 -14.47
CA PRO A 112 3.35 22.18 -15.49
C PRO A 112 4.65 21.39 -15.32
N LYS A 113 4.94 20.49 -16.28
CA LYS A 113 6.26 19.87 -16.40
C LYS A 113 7.25 20.99 -16.67
N ARG A 114 8.08 21.36 -15.69
CA ARG A 114 9.20 22.28 -15.95
C ARG A 114 10.13 21.59 -16.94
N HIS A 115 9.98 21.89 -18.22
CA HIS A 115 10.91 21.50 -19.26
C HIS A 115 12.27 22.12 -18.94
N ALA A 116 13.21 21.31 -18.45
CA ALA A 116 14.62 21.62 -18.57
C ALA A 116 15.05 21.38 -20.04
N HIS A 117 14.54 22.19 -20.96
CA HIS A 117 15.10 22.30 -22.30
C HIS A 117 16.30 23.26 -22.24
N HIS A 118 17.45 22.76 -21.79
CA HIS A 118 18.72 23.37 -22.16
C HIS A 118 19.26 22.66 -23.40
N HIS A 119 18.71 23.02 -24.56
CA HIS A 119 19.41 22.83 -25.83
C HIS A 119 20.62 23.77 -25.85
N HIS A 120 21.78 23.30 -25.37
CA HIS A 120 23.04 23.97 -25.66
C HIS A 120 23.48 23.62 -27.09
N HIS A 121 23.01 24.40 -28.05
CA HIS A 121 23.68 24.54 -29.34
C HIS A 121 25.00 25.29 -29.10
N HIS A 122 26.11 24.58 -28.93
CA HIS A 122 27.44 25.19 -29.08
C HIS A 122 28.09 24.77 -30.39
N ASN A 123 28.01 25.69 -31.35
CA ASN A 123 28.84 25.74 -32.55
C ASN A 123 30.33 25.80 -32.15
N HIS A 124 31.08 24.73 -32.40
CA HIS A 124 32.54 24.75 -32.25
C HIS A 124 33.19 25.50 -33.42
N LYS A 125 33.48 26.80 -33.23
CA LYS A 125 34.51 27.50 -34.01
C LYS A 125 35.88 27.13 -33.46
N LYS A 126 36.66 26.43 -34.30
CA LYS A 126 38.10 26.22 -34.13
C LYS A 126 38.81 27.57 -33.96
N ASN A 127 39.67 27.68 -32.95
CA ASN A 127 40.85 28.53 -33.04
C ASN A 127 42.03 27.93 -32.30
N LYS A 128 42.99 27.42 -33.09
CA LYS A 128 44.38 27.21 -32.71
C LYS A 128 45.00 28.57 -32.39
N LYS A 129 45.69 28.71 -31.25
CA LYS A 129 46.93 29.49 -31.17
C LYS A 129 47.81 29.01 -30.01
N ARG A 130 49.11 29.16 -30.26
CA ARG A 130 50.28 28.56 -29.63
C ARG A 130 50.94 29.57 -28.68
N LEU A 131 51.61 29.04 -27.64
CA LEU A 131 52.90 29.48 -27.05
C LEU A 131 52.98 30.64 -26.03
N SER A 132 53.84 30.39 -25.03
CA SER A 132 54.78 31.25 -24.26
C SER A 132 54.43 31.75 -22.84
N GLN A 133 55.12 31.13 -21.85
CA GLN A 133 56.18 31.72 -21.00
C GLN A 133 55.81 32.69 -19.84
N GLY A 134 56.04 32.23 -18.59
CA GLY A 134 56.92 32.89 -17.59
C GLY A 134 56.35 33.90 -16.58
N GLN A 135 56.67 33.67 -15.28
CA GLN A 135 56.85 34.63 -14.15
C GLN A 135 55.61 35.40 -13.63
N SER A 136 55.47 35.84 -12.37
CA SER A 136 56.03 35.59 -11.01
C SER A 136 55.36 36.61 -10.06
N GLY A 137 55.17 36.28 -8.77
CA GLY A 137 54.92 37.21 -7.64
C GLY A 137 53.46 37.65 -7.45
N GLU A 138 52.95 38.00 -6.28
CA GLU A 138 53.46 38.13 -4.90
C GLU A 138 52.21 38.28 -4.00
N ASP A 139 52.36 37.96 -2.72
CA ASP A 139 51.36 37.99 -1.65
C ASP A 139 50.76 39.38 -1.38
N GLU A 140 49.50 39.47 -0.92
CA GLU A 140 49.11 40.33 0.23
C GLU A 140 47.61 40.20 0.62
N GLU A 141 47.46 39.79 1.88
CA GLU A 141 46.44 40.07 2.90
C GLU A 141 45.11 40.80 2.57
N SER A 142 44.01 40.12 2.90
CA SER A 142 42.74 40.72 3.37
C SER A 142 42.97 41.53 4.66
N PRO A 143 42.23 42.64 5.01
CA PRO A 143 40.81 42.58 5.39
C PRO A 143 40.00 43.92 5.33
N LEU A 144 38.79 43.89 5.94
CA LEU A 144 38.05 45.01 6.59
C LEU A 144 36.89 45.70 5.85
N LEU A 145 35.68 45.12 5.96
CA LEU A 145 34.52 45.84 6.50
C LEU A 145 33.49 44.83 7.05
N THR A 146 33.30 44.91 8.36
CA THR A 146 32.35 44.14 9.16
C THR A 146 31.08 44.96 9.32
N THR A 147 29.90 44.34 9.23
CA THR A 147 28.83 44.38 10.27
C THR A 147 27.50 43.82 9.75
N SER A 148 27.16 42.65 10.31
CA SER A 148 25.82 42.28 10.80
C SER A 148 24.69 42.06 9.78
N ARG A 149 24.37 40.77 9.48
CA ARG A 149 23.28 40.03 10.17
C ARG A 149 23.16 38.57 9.67
N SER A 150 23.32 37.64 10.61
CA SER A 150 22.60 36.35 10.72
C SER A 150 22.86 35.21 9.73
N ARG A 151 23.49 34.15 10.26
CA ARG A 151 23.20 32.72 10.06
C ARG A 151 22.71 32.29 8.67
N ARG A 152 23.60 31.66 7.90
CA ARG A 152 23.23 30.46 7.13
C ARG A 152 24.46 29.58 6.92
N SER A 153 24.94 29.00 8.03
CA SER A 153 25.74 27.79 7.94
C SER A 153 24.90 26.69 7.28
N SER A 154 25.56 25.92 6.42
CA SER A 154 25.19 24.58 5.93
C SER A 154 23.76 24.41 5.43
N THR A 155 23.53 24.67 4.14
CA THR A 155 22.50 23.92 3.39
C THR A 155 23.17 22.91 2.46
N LEU A 156 24.34 23.23 1.89
CA LEU A 156 25.10 22.28 1.07
C LEU A 156 25.81 21.19 1.90
N THR A 157 26.28 21.50 3.11
CA THR A 157 26.83 20.50 4.03
C THR A 157 25.74 19.68 4.74
N ASP A 158 24.56 20.24 4.98
CA ASP A 158 23.39 19.51 5.52
C ASP A 158 22.72 18.62 4.46
N ILE A 159 22.82 18.96 3.17
CA ILE A 159 22.37 18.10 2.06
C ILE A 159 23.42 17.02 1.73
N ALA A 160 24.71 17.30 1.91
CA ALA A 160 25.79 16.34 1.66
C ALA A 160 26.06 15.35 2.82
N LEU A 161 25.42 15.54 3.98
CA LEU A 161 25.54 14.68 5.17
C LEU A 161 24.22 14.01 5.58
N GLU A 162 23.21 13.94 4.72
CA GLU A 162 22.07 13.07 5.01
C GLU A 162 22.53 11.60 4.98
N PRO A 163 22.44 10.86 6.10
CA PRO A 163 22.82 9.46 6.08
C PRO A 163 21.82 8.73 5.17
N GLU A 164 22.32 7.98 4.19
CA GLU A 164 21.56 7.01 3.36
C GLU A 164 20.72 6.02 4.19
N TYR A 165 20.94 6.00 5.52
CA TYR A 165 20.23 5.27 6.56
C TYR A 165 19.17 6.10 7.33
N HIS A 166 18.58 7.16 6.75
CA HIS A 166 17.27 7.65 7.21
C HIS A 166 16.22 6.58 6.85
N SER A 167 16.11 5.66 7.79
CA SER A 167 16.21 4.22 7.55
C SER A 167 15.02 3.66 6.79
N VAL A 168 15.27 2.62 5.97
CA VAL A 168 14.24 1.67 5.49
C VAL A 168 13.24 1.34 6.62
N PHE A 169 13.71 1.31 7.86
CA PHE A 169 12.89 1.23 9.06
C PHE A 169 11.80 2.31 9.14
N ILE A 170 12.13 3.59 9.06
CA ILE A 170 11.14 4.69 9.18
C ILE A 170 10.18 4.69 7.98
N LYS A 171 10.67 4.36 6.78
CA LYS A 171 9.85 4.38 5.56
C LYS A 171 8.88 3.20 5.45
N TYR A 172 9.24 2.03 5.96
CA TYR A 172 8.46 0.81 5.79
C TYR A 172 8.09 0.12 7.10
N VAL A 173 9.07 -0.14 7.97
CA VAL A 173 8.85 -0.92 9.20
C VAL A 173 7.99 -0.17 10.20
N LEU A 174 8.26 1.11 10.45
CA LEU A 174 7.53 1.92 11.41
C LEU A 174 6.03 2.08 11.03
N PRO A 175 5.66 2.41 9.78
CA PRO A 175 4.25 2.41 9.36
C PRO A 175 3.57 1.05 9.51
N ILE A 176 4.26 -0.05 9.19
CA ILE A 176 3.72 -1.41 9.35
C ILE A 176 3.46 -1.72 10.83
N LEU A 177 4.44 -1.46 11.70
CA LEU A 177 4.29 -1.65 13.14
C LEU A 177 3.18 -0.76 13.73
N PHE A 178 3.05 0.47 13.23
CA PHE A 178 1.99 1.38 13.62
C PHE A 178 0.61 0.80 13.26
N VAL A 179 0.41 0.34 12.02
CA VAL A 179 -0.86 -0.27 11.59
C VAL A 179 -1.18 -1.53 12.39
N ILE A 180 -0.19 -2.41 12.61
CA ILE A 180 -0.36 -3.60 13.45
C ILE A 180 -0.75 -3.19 14.87
N GLY A 181 -0.06 -2.21 15.46
CA GLY A 181 -0.35 -1.67 16.78
C GLY A 181 -1.76 -1.09 16.89
N CYS A 182 -2.20 -0.31 15.89
CA CYS A 182 -3.58 0.19 15.81
C CYS A 182 -4.60 -0.95 15.74
N GLY A 183 -4.33 -2.00 14.95
CA GLY A 183 -5.19 -3.18 14.90
C GLY A 183 -5.30 -3.89 16.25
N VAL A 184 -4.16 -4.17 16.89
CA VAL A 184 -4.11 -4.81 18.21
C VAL A 184 -4.86 -3.97 19.26
N LEU A 185 -4.60 -2.66 19.30
CA LEU A 185 -5.31 -1.74 20.19
C LEU A 185 -6.80 -1.70 19.90
N GLY A 186 -7.20 -1.67 18.63
CA GLY A 186 -8.60 -1.70 18.22
C GLY A 186 -9.32 -2.95 18.73
N PHE A 187 -8.70 -4.12 18.63
CA PHE A 187 -9.26 -5.37 19.18
C PHE A 187 -9.49 -5.30 20.70
N PHE A 188 -8.51 -4.79 21.46
CA PHE A 188 -8.64 -4.66 22.90
C PHE A 188 -9.66 -3.60 23.34
N ILE A 189 -9.85 -2.54 22.55
CA ILE A 189 -10.85 -1.50 22.82
C ILE A 189 -12.26 -2.02 22.53
N SER A 190 -12.46 -2.77 21.43
CA SER A 190 -13.76 -3.32 21.08
C SER A 190 -14.18 -4.49 22.00
N GLY A 191 -13.22 -5.18 22.62
CA GLY A 191 -13.46 -6.28 23.55
C GLY A 191 -13.77 -7.62 22.86
N PRO A 192 -13.41 -8.78 23.45
CA PRO A 192 -13.60 -10.11 22.83
C PRO A 192 -15.06 -10.51 22.56
N SER A 193 -16.01 -9.79 23.14
CA SER A 193 -17.46 -10.04 23.00
C SER A 193 -18.09 -9.24 21.85
N SER A 194 -17.38 -8.27 21.28
CA SER A 194 -17.83 -7.48 20.12
C SER A 194 -17.26 -8.03 18.81
N SER A 195 -16.19 -8.82 18.85
CA SER A 195 -15.60 -9.54 17.71
C SER A 195 -16.42 -10.75 17.22
N SER A 196 -17.69 -10.83 17.62
CA SER A 196 -18.67 -11.74 17.01
C SER A 196 -19.76 -10.97 16.25
N ASN A 197 -19.79 -9.64 16.38
CA ASN A 197 -20.79 -8.77 15.76
C ASN A 197 -20.18 -7.68 14.87
N ASP A 198 -18.89 -7.37 15.04
CA ASP A 198 -18.15 -6.29 14.36
C ASP A 198 -16.97 -6.85 13.53
N ASP A 199 -17.11 -8.11 13.09
CA ASP A 199 -16.22 -8.67 12.08
C ASP A 199 -16.53 -7.93 10.79
N GLY A 200 -15.53 -7.25 10.21
CA GLY A 200 -15.66 -6.65 8.88
C GLY A 200 -16.28 -7.68 7.95
N GLN A 201 -17.57 -7.47 7.64
CA GLN A 201 -18.53 -8.54 7.42
C GLN A 201 -17.96 -9.60 6.49
N LEU A 202 -17.60 -10.76 7.06
CA LEU A 202 -17.22 -11.93 6.30
C LEU A 202 -18.42 -12.25 5.40
N PRO A 203 -18.25 -12.27 4.07
CA PRO A 203 -19.43 -12.35 3.21
C PRO A 203 -19.90 -13.80 3.21
N GLY A 204 -20.91 -14.04 4.03
CA GLY A 204 -21.42 -15.38 4.33
C GLY A 204 -22.06 -15.51 5.71
N ASP A 205 -21.82 -14.59 6.65
CA ASP A 205 -22.32 -14.72 8.04
C ASP A 205 -23.63 -13.95 8.32
N SER A 206 -24.41 -13.65 7.29
CA SER A 206 -25.79 -13.14 7.48
C SER A 206 -26.68 -14.30 7.92
N GLY A 207 -26.86 -14.42 9.24
CA GLY A 207 -27.64 -15.46 9.91
C GLY A 207 -29.16 -15.45 9.65
N ASP A 208 -29.70 -14.56 8.83
CA ASP A 208 -31.05 -14.69 8.29
C ASP A 208 -31.21 -13.83 7.02
N ASP A 209 -32.09 -14.25 6.13
CA ASP A 209 -32.35 -13.77 4.77
C ASP A 209 -31.25 -14.05 3.72
N LYS A 210 -31.54 -15.01 2.84
CA LYS A 210 -30.82 -15.28 1.58
C LYS A 210 -30.40 -13.96 0.93
N ILE A 211 -29.11 -13.64 0.95
CA ILE A 211 -28.57 -12.50 0.20
C ILE A 211 -29.14 -12.59 -1.22
N LYS A 212 -29.85 -11.53 -1.63
CA LYS A 212 -30.50 -11.48 -2.94
C LYS A 212 -29.48 -11.82 -4.03
N PHE A 213 -29.92 -12.49 -5.08
CA PHE A 213 -29.05 -12.89 -6.19
C PHE A 213 -28.26 -11.70 -6.78
N GLY A 214 -28.87 -10.52 -6.84
CA GLY A 214 -28.24 -9.28 -7.32
C GLY A 214 -26.95 -8.89 -6.58
N PRO A 215 -26.99 -8.64 -5.26
CA PRO A 215 -25.79 -8.37 -4.46
C PRO A 215 -24.69 -9.43 -4.56
N GLN A 216 -25.05 -10.72 -4.67
CA GLN A 216 -24.05 -11.78 -4.88
C GLN A 216 -23.31 -11.60 -6.20
N VAL A 217 -24.04 -11.31 -7.29
CA VAL A 217 -23.43 -11.01 -8.61
C VAL A 217 -22.50 -9.80 -8.53
N MET A 218 -22.91 -8.74 -7.82
CA MET A 218 -22.07 -7.54 -7.64
C MET A 218 -20.77 -7.86 -6.88
N GLY A 219 -20.83 -8.69 -5.84
CA GLY A 219 -19.66 -9.15 -5.09
C GLY A 219 -18.70 -10.01 -5.92
N TYR A 220 -19.21 -10.93 -6.75
CA TYR A 220 -18.34 -11.70 -7.65
C TYR A 220 -17.71 -10.82 -8.74
N LEU A 221 -18.44 -9.83 -9.24
CA LEU A 221 -17.92 -8.90 -10.23
C LEU A 221 -16.82 -8.00 -9.64
N SER A 222 -17.02 -7.46 -8.43
CA SER A 222 -15.98 -6.67 -7.76
C SER A 222 -14.73 -7.52 -7.48
N ALA A 223 -14.89 -8.76 -6.99
CA ALA A 223 -13.78 -9.68 -6.77
C ALA A 223 -12.98 -9.96 -8.05
N PHE A 224 -13.65 -10.20 -9.17
CA PHE A 224 -12.99 -10.39 -10.46
C PHE A 224 -12.22 -9.14 -10.91
N LEU A 225 -12.79 -7.96 -10.73
CA LEU A 225 -12.13 -6.69 -11.04
C LEU A 225 -10.92 -6.45 -10.13
N TYR A 226 -11.00 -6.77 -8.84
CA TYR A 226 -9.89 -6.58 -7.90
C TYR A 226 -8.65 -7.40 -8.25
N LEU A 227 -8.84 -8.67 -8.61
CA LEU A 227 -7.78 -9.53 -9.15
C LEU A 227 -7.29 -9.00 -10.50
N GLY A 228 -8.22 -8.65 -11.39
CA GLY A 228 -7.89 -8.11 -12.71
C GLY A 228 -7.10 -6.80 -12.68
N ALA A 229 -7.24 -5.99 -11.62
CA ALA A 229 -6.65 -4.65 -11.55
C ALA A 229 -5.11 -4.68 -11.52
N ARG A 230 -4.48 -5.64 -10.84
CA ARG A 230 -3.02 -5.69 -10.67
C ARG A 230 -2.30 -6.03 -11.96
N ILE A 231 -2.95 -6.78 -12.86
CA ILE A 231 -2.39 -7.25 -14.13
C ILE A 231 -1.87 -6.08 -15.00
N PRO A 232 -2.64 -4.99 -15.27
CA PRO A 232 -2.14 -3.79 -15.93
C PRO A 232 -0.86 -3.22 -15.32
N GLN A 233 -0.75 -3.17 -13.99
CA GLN A 233 0.45 -2.64 -13.32
C GLN A 233 1.65 -3.56 -13.52
N ILE A 234 1.46 -4.88 -13.37
CA ILE A 234 2.51 -5.89 -13.60
C ILE A 234 3.05 -5.77 -15.03
N ILE A 235 2.14 -5.66 -16.01
CA ILE A 235 2.50 -5.49 -17.42
C ILE A 235 3.23 -4.16 -17.65
N GLN A 236 2.74 -3.06 -17.08
CA GLN A 236 3.36 -1.74 -17.23
C GLN A 236 4.78 -1.71 -16.66
N ASN A 237 4.97 -2.24 -15.44
CA ASN A 237 6.28 -2.35 -14.81
C ASN A 237 7.24 -3.18 -15.68
N HIS A 238 6.75 -4.31 -16.22
CA HIS A 238 7.56 -5.16 -17.09
C HIS A 238 7.92 -4.49 -18.42
N LYS A 239 7.00 -3.76 -19.03
CA LYS A 239 7.25 -3.01 -20.28
C LYS A 239 8.22 -1.85 -20.07
N ARG A 240 8.10 -1.13 -18.95
CA ARG A 240 8.97 0.01 -18.62
C ARG A 240 10.32 -0.38 -18.03
N LYS A 241 10.46 -1.62 -17.56
CA LYS A 241 11.62 -2.10 -16.79
C LYS A 241 11.95 -1.19 -15.62
N SER A 242 10.92 -0.62 -15.01
CA SER A 242 11.03 0.37 -13.93
C SER A 242 9.76 0.37 -13.08
N VAL A 243 9.94 0.58 -11.78
CA VAL A 243 8.88 0.80 -10.78
C VAL A 243 8.87 2.24 -10.27
N HIS A 244 9.58 3.16 -10.93
CA HIS A 244 9.65 4.55 -10.51
C HIS A 244 8.25 5.20 -10.52
N GLY A 245 7.88 5.84 -9.41
CA GLY A 245 6.55 6.44 -9.20
C GLY A 245 5.50 5.51 -8.61
N LEU A 246 5.86 4.26 -8.33
CA LEU A 246 5.02 3.28 -7.64
C LEU A 246 5.44 3.19 -6.17
N SER A 247 4.47 3.15 -5.25
CA SER A 247 4.73 3.06 -3.82
C SER A 247 4.85 1.60 -3.37
N LEU A 248 6.04 1.19 -2.93
CA LEU A 248 6.23 -0.17 -2.38
C LEU A 248 5.39 -0.38 -1.11
N LEU A 249 5.25 0.65 -0.27
CA LEU A 249 4.50 0.56 0.99
C LEU A 249 3.01 0.29 0.76
N PHE A 250 2.43 0.79 -0.34
CA PHE A 250 1.07 0.47 -0.76
C PHE A 250 0.87 -1.04 -0.96
N PHE A 251 1.77 -1.71 -1.66
CA PHE A 251 1.70 -3.16 -1.89
C PHE A 251 2.01 -3.97 -0.62
N LEU A 252 2.91 -3.48 0.24
CA LEU A 252 3.17 -4.11 1.54
C LEU A 252 1.94 -4.06 2.46
N PHE A 253 1.21 -2.94 2.47
CA PHE A 253 -0.07 -2.84 3.19
C PHE A 253 -1.14 -3.73 2.56
N SER A 254 -1.29 -3.71 1.23
CA SER A 254 -2.22 -4.61 0.54
C SER A 254 -1.96 -6.09 0.89
N SER A 255 -0.69 -6.53 0.87
CA SER A 255 -0.29 -7.88 1.26
C SER A 255 -0.54 -8.15 2.76
N LEU A 256 -0.21 -7.22 3.65
CA LEU A 256 -0.44 -7.38 5.09
C LEU A 256 -1.94 -7.50 5.42
N GLY A 257 -2.76 -6.61 4.88
CA GLY A 257 -4.21 -6.60 5.09
C GLY A 257 -4.87 -7.88 4.56
N ASN A 258 -4.48 -8.32 3.37
CA ASN A 258 -4.98 -9.59 2.81
C ASN A 258 -4.49 -10.81 3.63
N LEU A 259 -3.23 -10.81 4.09
CA LEU A 259 -2.68 -11.89 4.90
C LEU A 259 -3.40 -12.02 6.24
N THR A 260 -3.63 -10.90 6.92
CA THR A 260 -4.37 -10.91 8.19
C THR A 260 -5.86 -11.19 7.97
N TYR A 261 -6.44 -10.76 6.85
CA TYR A 261 -7.80 -11.15 6.45
C TYR A 261 -7.96 -12.66 6.20
N ALA A 262 -7.01 -13.28 5.48
CA ALA A 262 -7.02 -14.73 5.30
C ALA A 262 -6.77 -15.45 6.64
N GLY A 263 -5.86 -14.91 7.43
CA GLY A 263 -5.54 -15.39 8.77
C GLY A 263 -6.76 -15.46 9.69
N GLN A 264 -7.55 -14.39 9.79
CA GLN A 264 -8.75 -14.40 10.65
C GLN A 264 -9.70 -15.56 10.30
N ILE A 265 -9.94 -15.82 9.01
CA ILE A 265 -10.81 -16.92 8.57
C ILE A 265 -10.23 -18.26 9.04
N LEU A 266 -8.94 -18.51 8.78
CA LEU A 266 -8.31 -19.79 9.11
C LEU A 266 -8.18 -20.03 10.62
N PHE A 267 -7.95 -18.98 11.40
CA PHE A 267 -7.84 -19.07 12.86
C PHE A 267 -9.20 -19.07 13.56
N PHE A 268 -10.24 -18.46 13.02
CA PHE A 268 -11.58 -18.48 13.61
C PHE A 268 -12.11 -19.92 13.71
N ARG A 269 -12.23 -20.60 12.57
CA ARG A 269 -12.76 -21.97 12.47
C ARG A 269 -12.03 -22.77 11.41
N SER A 270 -11.72 -24.02 11.75
CA SER A 270 -10.99 -24.94 10.86
C SER A 270 -11.88 -26.06 10.32
N ASP A 271 -13.20 -25.96 10.47
CA ASP A 271 -14.12 -26.93 9.88
C ASP A 271 -14.21 -26.75 8.36
N SER A 272 -14.23 -27.88 7.64
CA SER A 272 -14.19 -27.85 6.18
C SER A 272 -15.41 -27.16 5.57
N GLN A 273 -16.56 -27.14 6.25
CA GLN A 273 -17.77 -26.46 5.76
C GLN A 273 -17.59 -24.93 5.82
N TYR A 274 -17.10 -24.40 6.93
CA TYR A 274 -16.78 -22.98 7.08
C TYR A 274 -15.66 -22.53 6.14
N ILE A 275 -14.59 -23.32 6.01
CA ILE A 275 -13.51 -23.03 5.06
C ILE A 275 -14.09 -22.99 3.64
N MET A 276 -14.90 -23.98 3.25
CA MET A 276 -15.52 -24.06 1.93
C MET A 276 -16.45 -22.86 1.67
N LEU A 277 -17.21 -22.41 2.68
CA LEU A 277 -18.04 -21.20 2.60
C LEU A 277 -17.19 -19.95 2.31
N ASN A 278 -16.01 -19.88 2.90
CA ASN A 278 -15.10 -18.74 2.77
C ASN A 278 -14.05 -18.88 1.65
N MET A 279 -14.13 -19.93 0.81
CA MET A 279 -13.10 -20.19 -0.21
C MET A 279 -12.95 -19.07 -1.23
N SER A 280 -14.03 -18.39 -1.61
CA SER A 280 -13.96 -17.24 -2.54
C SER A 280 -13.12 -16.10 -1.97
N TRP A 281 -13.31 -15.80 -0.68
CA TRP A 281 -12.61 -14.76 0.05
C TRP A 281 -11.13 -15.10 0.25
N LEU A 282 -10.86 -16.35 0.61
CA LEU A 282 -9.50 -16.86 0.72
C LEU A 282 -8.78 -16.86 -0.62
N LEU A 283 -9.44 -17.30 -1.70
CA LEU A 283 -8.86 -17.31 -3.03
C LEU A 283 -8.58 -15.89 -3.52
N GLY A 284 -9.49 -14.94 -3.31
CA GLY A 284 -9.30 -13.53 -3.67
C GLY A 284 -8.15 -12.88 -2.89
N SER A 285 -8.09 -13.12 -1.58
CA SER A 285 -7.00 -12.63 -0.73
C SER A 285 -5.64 -13.23 -1.13
N LEU A 286 -5.54 -14.56 -1.25
CA LEU A 286 -4.31 -15.24 -1.65
C LEU A 286 -3.88 -14.87 -3.07
N GLY A 287 -4.84 -14.72 -4.00
CA GLY A 287 -4.58 -14.22 -5.35
C GLY A 287 -3.99 -12.82 -5.34
N THR A 288 -4.54 -11.91 -4.53
CA THR A 288 -4.02 -10.55 -4.38
C THR A 288 -2.60 -10.55 -3.78
N ILE A 289 -2.36 -11.36 -2.74
CA ILE A 289 -1.01 -11.51 -2.14
C ILE A 289 -0.01 -12.02 -3.20
N PHE A 290 -0.42 -12.97 -4.04
CA PHE A 290 0.42 -13.48 -5.11
C PHE A 290 0.75 -12.39 -6.13
N GLU A 291 -0.23 -11.63 -6.61
CA GLU A 291 -0.03 -10.54 -7.57
C GLU A 291 0.84 -9.41 -7.00
N ASP A 292 0.60 -9.03 -5.74
CA ASP A 292 1.41 -8.04 -5.03
C ASP A 292 2.84 -8.53 -4.84
N SER A 293 3.04 -9.82 -4.54
CA SER A 293 4.38 -10.43 -4.45
C SER A 293 5.13 -10.35 -5.77
N VAL A 294 4.44 -10.50 -6.91
CA VAL A 294 5.04 -10.30 -8.24
C VAL A 294 5.49 -8.84 -8.40
N ILE A 295 4.68 -7.87 -7.98
CA ILE A 295 5.05 -6.44 -8.04
C ILE A 295 6.21 -6.14 -7.10
N ILE A 296 6.22 -6.66 -5.87
CA ILE A 296 7.31 -6.53 -4.91
C ILE A 296 8.60 -7.13 -5.48
N LEU A 297 8.53 -8.27 -6.17
CA LEU A 297 9.68 -8.84 -6.87
C LEU A 297 10.16 -7.92 -8.00
N GLN A 298 9.26 -7.27 -8.74
CA GLN A 298 9.63 -6.26 -9.74
C GLN A 298 10.33 -5.05 -9.08
N PHE A 299 9.96 -4.65 -7.86
CA PHE A 299 10.70 -3.64 -7.11
C PHE A 299 12.14 -4.08 -6.83
N TYR A 300 12.38 -5.35 -6.52
CA TYR A 300 13.73 -5.86 -6.31
C TYR A 300 14.53 -5.92 -7.62
N ILE A 301 13.95 -6.50 -8.69
CA ILE A 301 14.62 -6.69 -9.99
C ILE A 301 14.96 -5.35 -10.66
N TYR A 302 14.02 -4.41 -10.68
CA TYR A 302 14.21 -3.14 -11.40
C TYR A 302 14.89 -2.05 -10.55
N ARG A 303 15.28 -2.35 -9.30
CA ARG A 303 16.09 -1.45 -8.48
C ARG A 303 17.53 -1.34 -8.97
N GLU A 304 18.11 -2.42 -9.50
CA GLU A 304 19.52 -2.48 -9.90
C GLU A 304 19.78 -1.85 -11.28
N HIS A 305 18.81 -1.91 -12.21
CA HIS A 305 18.95 -1.28 -13.52
C HIS A 305 19.08 0.25 -13.51
N ALA A 306 18.78 0.92 -12.38
CA ALA A 306 19.03 2.35 -12.22
C ALA A 306 20.50 2.68 -11.90
N ASN A 307 21.24 1.73 -11.33
CA ASN A 307 22.65 1.92 -10.95
C ASN A 307 23.63 1.52 -12.05
N ASP A 308 23.19 0.73 -13.04
CA ASP A 308 24.01 0.25 -14.15
C ASP A 308 23.93 1.13 -15.41
N SER A 309 23.40 2.35 -15.33
CA SER A 309 23.63 3.33 -16.40
C SER A 309 25.10 3.73 -16.31
N PRO A 310 25.98 3.30 -17.25
CA PRO A 310 27.37 3.71 -17.21
C PRO A 310 27.34 5.23 -17.32
N LEU A 311 27.97 5.93 -16.38
CA LEU A 311 28.37 7.30 -16.57
C LEU A 311 29.12 7.31 -17.90
N GLU A 312 28.49 7.84 -18.94
CA GLU A 312 29.13 8.12 -20.20
C GLU A 312 30.12 9.25 -19.89
N ILE A 313 31.30 8.86 -19.40
CA ILE A 313 32.46 9.72 -19.26
C ILE A 313 32.87 10.01 -20.69
N THR A 314 32.19 10.96 -21.32
CA THR A 314 32.63 11.54 -22.57
C THR A 314 33.94 12.28 -22.28
N PRO A 315 35.05 11.93 -22.98
CA PRO A 315 36.39 12.42 -22.71
C PRO A 315 36.58 13.93 -22.97
#